data_AF-A0A2V6IHG9-F1
#
_entry.id   AF-A0A2V6IHG9-F1
#
_cell.length_a   1.000
_cell.length_b   1.000
_cell.length_c   1.000
_cell.angle_alpha   90.00
_cell.angle_beta   90.00
_cell.angle_gamma   90.00
#
_symmetry.space_group_name_H-M   'P 1'
#
loop_
_entity.id
_entity.type
_entity.pdbx_description
1 polymer ?
#
loop_
_entity_poly.entity_id
_entity_poly.type
_entity_poly.pdbx_seq_one_letter_code
_entity_poly.pdbx_strand_id
1 'polypeptide(L)'
;IVRDKHSHRDVALNFQFQNRIQKQFSPLHAKRVLPEWQEKTARQLPKYVSRPLVAHFKGIKCSNVADFCLDMYRRMGLLESVRVERSSTPDFRARAVAVSDYFVDQRYEGEVVRARYRDGKLLLHKGGDRFLEIPAGDFGPEQISPTRDTRFRWMQSVIRCTHYIAGASEQHYINEADAPRVKFINRDKISDSGKAYDEL
;
A
#
# COMPACT_ATOMS: atom_id res chain seq x y z
N ILE A 1 14.89 2.34 1.08
CA ILE A 1 16.36 2.42 1.20
C ILE A 1 16.62 3.44 2.28
N VAL A 2 17.49 3.13 3.24
CA VAL A 2 17.91 4.04 4.32
C VAL A 2 19.43 4.17 4.30
N ARG A 3 19.95 5.32 4.71
CA ARG A 3 21.39 5.60 4.71
C ARG A 3 21.97 5.44 6.10
N ASP A 4 23.02 4.63 6.23
CA ASP A 4 23.74 4.48 7.49
C ASP A 4 24.44 5.80 7.87
N LYS A 5 24.23 6.25 9.11
CA LYS A 5 24.75 7.56 9.59
C LYS A 5 26.27 7.64 9.65
N HIS A 6 26.98 6.51 9.73
CA HIS A 6 28.43 6.47 9.89
C HIS A 6 29.15 6.10 8.59
N SER A 7 28.66 5.07 7.90
CA SER A 7 29.30 4.55 6.69
C SER A 7 28.80 5.20 5.41
N HIS A 8 27.71 5.99 5.47
CA HIS A 8 27.03 6.60 4.33
C HIS A 8 26.60 5.60 3.24
N ARG A 9 26.53 4.31 3.58
CA ARG A 9 26.06 3.26 2.68
C ARG A 9 24.55 3.13 2.74
N ASP A 10 23.97 2.86 1.59
CA ASP A 10 22.54 2.64 1.43
C ASP A 10 22.19 1.18 1.69
N VAL A 11 21.14 0.95 2.49
CA VAL A 11 20.66 -0.39 2.85
C VAL A 11 19.16 -0.50 2.59
N ALA A 12 18.73 -1.64 2.06
CA ALA A 12 17.32 -1.97 1.91
C ALA A 12 16.82 -2.78 3.11
N LEU A 13 16.04 -2.14 3.98
CA LEU A 13 15.33 -2.81 5.08
C LEU A 13 13.92 -3.20 4.60
N ASN A 14 13.82 -4.37 3.97
CA ASN A 14 12.54 -4.88 3.45
C ASN A 14 11.82 -5.73 4.50
N PHE A 15 10.48 -5.71 4.45
CA PHE A 15 9.63 -6.66 5.18
C PHE A 15 10.00 -8.11 4.83
N GLN A 16 9.91 -9.00 5.81
CA GLN A 16 9.90 -10.45 5.59
C GLN A 16 8.49 -10.97 5.84
N PHE A 17 8.02 -11.84 4.94
CA PHE A 17 6.64 -12.29 4.90
C PHE A 17 6.54 -13.77 5.27
N GLN A 18 5.38 -14.17 5.77
CA GLN A 18 5.16 -15.51 6.31
C GLN A 18 5.38 -16.64 5.30
N ASN A 19 5.08 -16.41 4.01
CA ASN A 19 5.32 -17.38 2.95
C ASN A 19 5.43 -16.71 1.57
N ARG A 20 5.66 -17.53 0.54
CA ARG A 20 5.83 -17.08 -0.85
C ARG A 20 4.56 -16.45 -1.43
N ILE A 21 3.39 -17.00 -1.14
CA ILE A 21 2.10 -16.48 -1.63
C ILE A 21 1.86 -15.08 -1.07
N GLN A 22 2.04 -14.93 0.25
CA GLN A 22 2.00 -13.65 0.95
C GLN A 22 2.95 -12.63 0.33
N LYS A 23 4.21 -13.04 0.06
CA LYS A 23 5.20 -12.17 -0.59
C LYS A 23 4.77 -11.72 -2.00
N GLN A 24 4.16 -12.59 -2.79
CA GLN A 24 3.92 -12.33 -4.22
C GLN A 24 2.54 -11.75 -4.52
N PHE A 25 1.50 -12.24 -3.85
CA PHE A 25 0.12 -12.09 -4.32
C PHE A 25 -0.81 -11.42 -3.31
N SER A 26 -0.47 -11.41 -2.03
CA SER A 26 -1.37 -10.86 -1.02
C SER A 26 -1.46 -9.33 -1.07
N PRO A 27 -2.67 -8.76 -0.98
CA PRO A 27 -2.87 -7.32 -0.84
C PRO A 27 -2.31 -6.85 0.51
N LEU A 28 -1.87 -5.60 0.59
CA LEU A 28 -1.13 -5.07 1.77
C LEU A 28 -1.87 -5.24 3.10
N HIS A 29 -3.20 -5.14 3.11
CA HIS A 29 -4.01 -5.30 4.33
C HIS A 29 -4.07 -6.74 4.84
N ALA A 30 -3.82 -7.73 3.98
CA ALA A 30 -3.74 -9.15 4.33
C ALA A 30 -2.28 -9.66 4.33
N LYS A 31 -1.32 -8.80 3.98
CA LYS A 31 0.09 -9.16 3.78
C LYS A 31 0.81 -9.25 5.12
N ARG A 32 0.94 -10.45 5.66
CA ARG A 32 1.47 -10.71 7.01
C ARG A 32 3.00 -10.66 7.07
N VAL A 33 3.50 -10.04 8.13
CA VAL A 33 4.93 -9.88 8.42
C VAL A 33 5.38 -10.86 9.49
N LEU A 34 6.61 -11.35 9.39
CA LEU A 34 7.19 -12.25 10.39
C LEU A 34 7.50 -11.48 11.70
N PRO A 35 7.10 -11.96 12.89
CA PRO A 35 7.43 -11.30 14.16
C PRO A 35 8.94 -11.10 14.34
N GLU A 36 9.75 -12.11 14.03
CA GLU A 36 11.20 -12.08 14.13
C GLU A 36 11.86 -11.04 13.20
N TRP A 37 11.16 -10.61 12.14
CA TRP A 37 11.64 -9.55 11.27
C TRP A 37 11.63 -8.20 11.98
N GLN A 38 10.60 -7.90 12.76
CA GLN A 38 10.51 -6.63 13.49
C GLN A 38 11.65 -6.54 14.51
N GLU A 39 11.90 -7.61 15.26
CA GLU A 39 13.00 -7.65 16.23
C GLU A 39 14.37 -7.46 15.57
N LYS A 40 14.65 -8.21 14.49
CA LYS A 40 15.90 -8.10 13.72
C LYS A 40 16.09 -6.72 13.13
N THR A 41 15.02 -6.11 12.62
CA THR A 41 15.05 -4.76 12.04
C THR A 41 15.28 -3.72 13.14
N ALA A 42 14.57 -3.82 14.27
CA ALA A 42 14.69 -2.89 15.39
C ALA A 42 16.11 -2.85 15.99
N ARG A 43 16.86 -3.95 15.95
CA ARG A 43 18.28 -3.98 16.35
C ARG A 43 19.20 -3.18 15.41
N GLN A 44 18.81 -3.02 14.16
CA GLN A 44 19.59 -2.31 13.13
C GLN A 44 19.23 -0.82 13.05
N LEU A 45 17.97 -0.46 13.37
CA LEU A 45 17.46 0.91 13.24
C LEU A 45 18.28 2.02 13.90
N PRO A 46 18.95 1.85 15.07
CA PRO A 46 19.76 2.90 15.68
C PRO A 46 20.89 3.45 14.80
N LYS A 47 21.30 2.73 13.75
CA LYS A 47 22.30 3.19 12.79
C LYS A 47 21.77 4.18 11.75
N TYR A 48 20.44 4.28 11.64
CA TYR A 48 19.75 5.00 10.56
C TYR A 48 18.84 6.12 11.11
N VAL A 49 18.16 5.91 12.23
CA VAL A 49 17.14 6.83 12.76
C VAL A 49 17.34 7.15 14.25
N SER A 50 16.72 8.23 14.73
CA SER A 50 16.79 8.65 16.13
C SER A 50 16.11 7.64 17.09
N ARG A 51 16.50 7.68 18.37
CA ARG A 51 15.97 6.79 19.42
C ARG A 51 14.43 6.82 19.53
N PRO A 52 13.72 7.97 19.45
CA PRO A 52 12.26 8.00 19.47
C PRO A 52 11.61 7.17 18.36
N LEU A 53 12.11 7.26 17.12
CA LEU A 53 11.60 6.48 16.00
C LEU A 53 11.83 4.98 16.18
N VAL A 54 12.97 4.58 16.76
CA VAL A 54 13.23 3.18 17.15
C VAL A 54 12.20 2.70 18.18
N ALA A 55 11.87 3.55 19.16
CA ALA A 55 10.89 3.21 20.20
C ALA A 55 9.48 3.06 19.61
N HIS A 56 9.06 3.97 18.72
CA HIS A 56 7.79 3.85 17.99
C HIS A 56 7.73 2.54 17.20
N PHE A 57 8.77 2.23 16.42
CA PHE A 57 8.83 1.00 15.62
C PHE A 57 8.72 -0.26 16.48
N LYS A 58 9.40 -0.32 17.63
CA LYS A 58 9.31 -1.45 18.58
C LYS A 58 7.93 -1.59 19.23
N GLY A 59 7.21 -0.48 19.38
CA GLY A 59 5.89 -0.42 20.01
C GLY A 59 4.76 -1.00 19.14
N ILE A 60 4.96 -1.11 17.82
CA ILE A 60 3.93 -1.60 16.89
C ILE A 60 3.67 -3.09 17.15
N LYS A 61 2.40 -3.48 17.20
CA LYS A 61 1.95 -4.88 17.41
C LYS A 61 1.17 -5.47 16.23
N CYS A 62 1.03 -4.71 15.16
CA CYS A 62 0.31 -5.13 13.97
C CYS A 62 1.07 -6.22 13.21
N SER A 63 0.34 -7.20 12.71
CA SER A 63 0.90 -8.38 12.03
C SER A 63 0.85 -8.30 10.50
N ASN A 64 0.31 -7.23 9.92
CA ASN A 64 0.29 -7.00 8.46
C ASN A 64 0.89 -5.64 8.09
N VAL A 65 1.32 -5.50 6.83
CA VAL A 65 2.01 -4.32 6.32
C VAL A 65 1.18 -3.05 6.43
N ALA A 66 -0.10 -3.08 6.03
CA ALA A 66 -0.93 -1.87 6.01
C ALA A 66 -1.12 -1.29 7.41
N ASP A 67 -1.44 -2.14 8.38
CA ASP A 67 -1.63 -1.73 9.77
C ASP A 67 -0.32 -1.31 10.43
N PHE A 68 0.77 -2.02 10.13
CA PHE A 68 2.09 -1.67 10.63
C PHE A 68 2.50 -0.26 10.20
N CYS A 69 2.39 0.04 8.89
CA CYS A 69 2.72 1.36 8.37
C CYS A 69 1.80 2.45 8.93
N LEU A 70 0.51 2.17 9.04
CA LEU A 70 -0.44 3.14 9.59
C LEU A 70 -0.17 3.45 11.06
N ASP A 71 0.13 2.44 11.88
CA ASP A 71 0.48 2.64 13.29
C ASP A 71 1.80 3.43 13.42
N MET A 72 2.78 3.17 12.55
CA MET A 72 4.01 3.97 12.51
C MET A 72 3.71 5.45 12.22
N TYR A 73 2.94 5.77 11.18
CA TYR A 73 2.60 7.16 10.85
C TYR A 73 1.83 7.86 11.96
N ARG A 74 0.93 7.16 12.66
CA ARG A 74 0.21 7.69 13.82
C ARG A 74 1.15 8.02 14.97
N ARG A 75 2.07 7.10 15.32
CA ARG A 75 3.06 7.30 16.38
C ARG A 75 4.02 8.45 16.07
N MET A 76 4.31 8.68 14.79
CA MET A 76 5.12 9.81 14.33
C MET A 76 4.35 11.14 14.29
N GLY A 77 3.05 11.18 14.62
CA GLY A 77 2.24 12.41 14.54
C GLY A 77 1.91 12.89 13.12
N LEU A 78 2.21 12.10 12.08
CA LEU A 78 2.08 12.54 10.67
C LEU A 78 0.66 12.57 10.14
N LEU A 79 -0.30 12.11 10.93
CA LEU A 79 -1.71 12.00 10.56
C LEU A 79 -2.61 12.86 11.45
N GLU A 80 -2.03 13.81 12.17
CA GLU A 80 -2.78 14.80 12.94
C GLU A 80 -3.71 15.58 12.01
N SER A 81 -4.99 15.70 12.40
CA SER A 81 -6.05 16.30 11.59
C SER A 81 -6.33 15.63 10.24
N VAL A 82 -5.77 14.42 9.99
CA VAL A 82 -6.05 13.64 8.77
C VAL A 82 -7.06 12.53 9.07
N ARG A 83 -8.20 12.56 8.39
CA ARG A 83 -9.11 11.41 8.37
C ARG A 83 -8.55 10.34 7.43
N VAL A 84 -8.34 9.14 7.96
CA VAL A 84 -7.83 8.00 7.19
C VAL A 84 -8.98 7.10 6.75
N GLU A 85 -9.18 7.01 5.44
CA GLU A 85 -10.10 6.06 4.81
C GLU A 85 -9.33 4.85 4.27
N ARG A 86 -9.83 3.64 4.52
CA ARG A 86 -9.17 2.40 4.09
C ARG A 86 -9.86 1.84 2.85
N SER A 87 -9.22 1.94 1.70
CA SER A 87 -9.71 1.36 0.43
C SER A 87 -9.82 -0.17 0.45
N SER A 88 -9.29 -0.83 1.47
CA SER A 88 -9.40 -2.28 1.64
C SER A 88 -10.61 -2.73 2.46
N THR A 89 -11.35 -1.81 3.11
CA THR A 89 -12.50 -2.24 3.92
C THR A 89 -13.67 -2.63 3.01
N PRO A 90 -14.41 -3.71 3.35
CA PRO A 90 -15.63 -4.11 2.64
C PRO A 90 -16.58 -2.94 2.40
N ASP A 91 -16.86 -2.14 3.42
CA ASP A 91 -17.78 -1.00 3.35
C ASP A 91 -17.33 0.10 2.39
N PHE A 92 -16.03 0.39 2.33
CA PHE A 92 -15.52 1.37 1.37
C PHE A 92 -15.75 0.88 -0.06
N ARG A 93 -15.43 -0.40 -0.29
CA ARG A 93 -15.48 -1.02 -1.61
C ARG A 93 -16.93 -1.20 -2.10
N ALA A 94 -17.83 -1.59 -1.22
CA ALA A 94 -19.25 -1.75 -1.52
C ALA A 94 -19.92 -0.44 -1.94
N ARG A 95 -19.45 0.71 -1.43
CA ARG A 95 -19.96 2.05 -1.82
C ARG A 95 -19.34 2.60 -3.09
N ALA A 96 -18.21 2.05 -3.53
CA ALA A 96 -17.49 2.58 -4.67
C ALA A 96 -18.18 2.19 -6.00
N VAL A 97 -18.05 3.05 -7.00
CA VAL A 97 -18.60 2.77 -8.33
C VAL A 97 -17.92 1.55 -8.98
N ALA A 98 -18.68 0.78 -9.76
CA ALA A 98 -18.11 -0.28 -10.58
C ALA A 98 -17.08 0.27 -11.58
N VAL A 99 -16.03 -0.50 -11.84
CA VAL A 99 -14.96 -0.17 -12.80
C VAL A 99 -14.69 -1.37 -13.70
N SER A 100 -14.20 -1.11 -14.90
CA SER A 100 -13.98 -2.14 -15.93
C SER A 100 -12.67 -2.92 -15.78
N ASP A 101 -11.67 -2.36 -15.09
CA ASP A 101 -10.38 -2.99 -14.86
C ASP A 101 -10.07 -2.98 -13.37
N TYR A 102 -9.99 -4.18 -12.79
CA TYR A 102 -9.92 -4.36 -11.34
C TYR A 102 -9.24 -5.67 -10.92
N PHE A 103 -8.94 -5.72 -9.64
CA PHE A 103 -8.54 -6.90 -8.92
C PHE A 103 -9.63 -7.33 -7.93
N VAL A 104 -9.63 -8.62 -7.62
CA VAL A 104 -10.52 -9.24 -6.64
C VAL A 104 -9.65 -9.92 -5.59
N ASP A 105 -9.97 -9.67 -4.32
CA ASP A 105 -9.38 -10.41 -3.21
C ASP A 105 -10.06 -11.78 -3.09
N GLN A 106 -9.28 -12.86 -3.21
CA GLN A 106 -9.77 -14.24 -3.18
C GLN A 106 -8.95 -15.15 -2.28
N ARG A 107 -9.55 -16.26 -1.85
CA ARG A 107 -8.85 -17.31 -1.11
C ARG A 107 -8.11 -18.23 -2.08
N TYR A 108 -6.81 -18.43 -1.85
CA TYR A 108 -5.98 -19.33 -2.63
C TYR A 108 -4.90 -19.94 -1.74
N GLU A 109 -4.84 -21.27 -1.67
CA GLU A 109 -3.90 -22.04 -0.83
C GLU A 109 -3.82 -21.52 0.62
N GLY A 110 -4.99 -21.24 1.23
CA GLY A 110 -5.10 -20.76 2.61
C GLY A 110 -4.87 -19.25 2.79
N GLU A 111 -4.44 -18.52 1.76
CA GLU A 111 -4.14 -17.10 1.83
C GLU A 111 -5.17 -16.23 1.11
N VAL A 112 -5.22 -14.94 1.46
CA VAL A 112 -5.91 -13.92 0.66
C VAL A 112 -4.94 -13.42 -0.40
N VAL A 113 -5.32 -13.51 -1.67
CA VAL A 113 -4.55 -13.05 -2.83
C VAL A 113 -5.33 -12.00 -3.61
N ARG A 114 -4.62 -11.08 -4.27
CA ARG A 114 -5.20 -10.04 -5.13
C ARG A 114 -5.05 -10.43 -6.59
N ALA A 115 -6.09 -11.06 -7.16
CA ALA A 115 -6.08 -11.53 -8.54
C ALA A 115 -6.71 -10.51 -9.47
N ARG A 116 -6.11 -10.25 -10.64
CA ARG A 116 -6.71 -9.38 -11.65
C ARG A 116 -7.81 -10.16 -12.34
N TYR A 117 -8.99 -9.55 -12.47
CA TYR A 117 -10.07 -10.15 -13.25
C TYR A 117 -9.93 -9.76 -14.72
N ARG A 118 -9.91 -10.74 -15.62
CA ARG A 118 -9.80 -10.51 -17.06
C ARG A 118 -10.43 -11.68 -17.82
N ASP A 119 -11.28 -11.39 -18.79
CA ASP A 119 -11.87 -12.38 -19.69
C ASP A 119 -12.52 -13.58 -18.95
N GLY A 120 -13.24 -13.29 -17.86
CA GLY A 120 -13.89 -14.32 -17.03
C GLY A 120 -12.97 -15.00 -16.01
N LYS A 121 -11.68 -14.67 -15.99
CA LYS A 121 -10.64 -15.39 -15.23
C LYS A 121 -10.03 -14.53 -14.15
N LEU A 122 -9.59 -15.18 -13.07
CA LEU A 122 -8.81 -14.57 -12.00
C LEU A 122 -7.34 -14.93 -12.16
N LEU A 123 -6.49 -13.92 -12.36
CA LEU A 123 -5.09 -14.09 -12.73
C LEU A 123 -4.15 -13.47 -11.69
N LEU A 124 -3.22 -14.29 -11.19
CA LEU A 124 -2.10 -13.85 -10.37
C LEU A 124 -0.86 -13.60 -11.24
N HIS A 125 -0.32 -12.38 -11.19
CA HIS A 125 0.85 -11.99 -11.98
C HIS A 125 2.16 -12.48 -11.35
N LYS A 126 2.91 -13.33 -12.06
CA LYS A 126 4.19 -13.89 -11.61
C LYS A 126 5.42 -13.07 -12.06
N GLY A 127 5.22 -11.92 -12.71
CA GLY A 127 6.25 -11.12 -13.35
C GLY A 127 6.40 -11.43 -14.84
N GLY A 128 6.79 -10.43 -15.64
CA GLY A 128 6.80 -10.52 -17.10
C GLY A 128 5.40 -10.85 -17.66
N ASP A 129 5.31 -11.66 -18.71
CA ASP A 129 4.03 -12.10 -19.28
C ASP A 129 3.54 -13.43 -18.69
N ARG A 130 3.89 -13.73 -17.43
CA ARG A 130 3.53 -14.98 -16.77
C ARG A 130 2.39 -14.77 -15.77
N PHE A 131 1.34 -15.55 -15.95
CA PHE A 131 0.15 -15.52 -15.11
C PHE A 131 -0.17 -16.91 -14.57
N LEU A 132 -0.74 -16.95 -13.38
CA LEU A 132 -1.35 -18.14 -12.80
C LEU A 132 -2.85 -17.87 -12.71
N GLU A 133 -3.63 -18.67 -13.41
CA GLU A 133 -5.07 -18.71 -13.23
C GLU A 133 -5.40 -19.41 -11.91
N ILE A 134 -6.28 -18.82 -11.11
CA ILE A 134 -6.79 -19.40 -9.88
C ILE A 134 -8.29 -19.71 -10.04
N PRO A 135 -8.85 -20.66 -9.27
CA PRO A 135 -10.26 -21.00 -9.35
C PRO A 135 -11.15 -19.76 -9.25
N ALA A 136 -12.11 -19.67 -10.18
CA ALA A 136 -13.16 -18.68 -10.11
C ALA A 136 -14.11 -19.05 -8.95
N GLY A 137 -14.21 -18.17 -7.96
CA GLY A 137 -15.29 -18.19 -6.98
C GLY A 137 -16.19 -16.97 -7.20
N ASP A 138 -17.41 -17.03 -6.69
CA ASP A 138 -18.28 -15.86 -6.64
C ASP A 138 -17.59 -14.75 -5.81
N PHE A 139 -17.79 -13.51 -6.22
CA PHE A 139 -17.29 -12.34 -5.49
C PHE A 139 -18.22 -11.16 -5.67
N GLY A 140 -18.28 -10.32 -4.62
CA GLY A 140 -19.05 -9.08 -4.63
C GLY A 140 -18.17 -7.82 -4.69
N PRO A 141 -18.79 -6.63 -4.79
CA PRO A 141 -18.10 -5.34 -4.76
C PRO A 141 -17.15 -5.17 -3.57
N GLU A 142 -17.43 -5.79 -2.43
CA GLU A 142 -16.63 -5.77 -1.19
C GLU A 142 -15.24 -6.41 -1.33
N GLN A 143 -15.00 -7.21 -2.37
CA GLN A 143 -13.71 -7.82 -2.68
C GLN A 143 -12.95 -7.07 -3.78
N ILE A 144 -13.57 -6.08 -4.42
CA ILE A 144 -13.01 -5.41 -5.60
C ILE A 144 -12.09 -4.26 -5.18
N SER A 145 -10.95 -4.16 -5.87
CA SER A 145 -10.07 -3.00 -5.82
C SER A 145 -9.62 -2.61 -7.24
N PRO A 146 -9.50 -1.31 -7.54
CA PRO A 146 -9.22 -0.87 -8.90
C PRO A 146 -7.77 -1.15 -9.33
N THR A 147 -7.53 -1.18 -10.65
CA THR A 147 -6.17 -1.04 -11.19
C THR A 147 -5.72 0.42 -11.13
N ARG A 148 -4.48 0.67 -11.55
CA ARG A 148 -3.88 2.01 -11.51
C ARG A 148 -4.75 3.05 -12.21
N ASP A 149 -5.27 2.72 -13.38
CA ASP A 149 -5.90 3.67 -14.30
C ASP A 149 -7.37 3.94 -13.92
N THR A 150 -8.04 2.98 -13.28
CA THR A 150 -9.42 3.13 -12.79
C THR A 150 -9.51 3.61 -11.33
N ARG A 151 -8.37 3.67 -10.62
CA ARG A 151 -8.33 3.95 -9.17
C ARG A 151 -8.87 5.30 -8.78
N PHE A 152 -8.57 6.35 -9.53
CA PHE A 152 -9.00 7.70 -9.15
C PHE A 152 -10.53 7.83 -9.16
N ARG A 153 -11.18 7.47 -10.28
CA ARG A 153 -12.65 7.43 -10.40
C ARG A 153 -13.29 6.60 -9.29
N TRP A 154 -12.75 5.41 -9.03
CA TRP A 154 -13.23 4.52 -7.99
C TRP A 154 -13.17 5.16 -6.59
N MET A 155 -12.02 5.71 -6.19
CA MET A 155 -11.88 6.40 -4.90
C MET A 155 -12.75 7.65 -4.81
N GLN A 156 -12.78 8.46 -5.86
CA GLN A 156 -13.49 9.74 -5.89
C GLN A 156 -15.01 9.57 -5.77
N SER A 157 -15.57 8.44 -6.23
CA SER A 157 -16.98 8.12 -6.05
C SER A 157 -17.41 8.06 -4.57
N VAL A 158 -16.47 7.72 -3.68
CA VAL A 158 -16.67 7.61 -2.23
C VAL A 158 -16.17 8.86 -1.50
N ILE A 159 -14.91 9.25 -1.72
CA ILE A 159 -14.24 10.33 -0.98
C ILE A 159 -14.82 11.70 -1.33
N ARG A 160 -15.16 11.91 -2.62
CA ARG A 160 -15.72 13.16 -3.14
C ARG A 160 -14.89 14.38 -2.75
N CYS A 161 -13.56 14.28 -2.88
CA CYS A 161 -12.67 15.39 -2.58
C CYS A 161 -12.91 16.55 -3.56
N THR A 162 -12.63 17.77 -3.12
CA THR A 162 -12.62 18.96 -3.99
C THR A 162 -11.22 19.26 -4.52
N HIS A 163 -10.19 18.76 -3.84
CA HIS A 163 -8.79 18.93 -4.18
C HIS A 163 -8.08 17.59 -4.08
N TYR A 164 -7.24 17.28 -5.08
CA TYR A 164 -6.47 16.06 -5.11
C TYR A 164 -4.97 16.37 -5.25
N ILE A 165 -4.18 15.94 -4.27
CA ILE A 165 -2.72 16.12 -4.28
C ILE A 165 -2.10 14.96 -5.07
N ALA A 166 -1.61 15.23 -6.28
CA ALA A 166 -1.02 14.22 -7.16
C ALA A 166 0.51 14.16 -6.99
N GLY A 167 1.02 12.95 -6.71
CA GLY A 167 2.46 12.68 -6.77
C GLY A 167 2.99 12.71 -8.21
N ALA A 168 4.31 12.81 -8.37
CA ALA A 168 4.96 12.97 -9.68
C ALA A 168 4.58 11.89 -10.71
N SER A 169 4.49 10.61 -10.29
CA SER A 169 4.08 9.54 -11.21
C SER A 169 2.59 9.51 -11.49
N GLU A 170 1.76 10.02 -10.58
CA GLU A 170 0.30 10.00 -10.72
C GLU A 170 -0.20 10.98 -11.78
N GLN A 171 0.52 12.09 -11.94
CA GLN A 171 0.29 13.10 -12.97
C GLN A 171 0.32 12.53 -14.40
N HIS A 172 0.98 11.39 -14.62
CA HIS A 172 1.11 10.80 -15.95
C HIS A 172 -0.03 9.86 -16.36
N TYR A 173 -0.84 9.38 -15.43
CA TYR A 173 -1.89 8.39 -15.73
C TYR A 173 -3.27 8.75 -15.18
N ILE A 174 -3.39 9.74 -14.29
CA ILE A 174 -4.70 10.18 -13.81
C ILE A 174 -5.46 10.80 -14.98
N ASN A 175 -6.67 10.32 -15.21
CA ASN A 175 -7.60 10.91 -16.14
C ASN A 175 -8.43 12.00 -15.44
N GLU A 176 -8.07 13.26 -15.63
CA GLU A 176 -8.80 14.39 -15.00
C GLU A 176 -10.25 14.51 -15.48
N ALA A 177 -10.57 13.96 -16.66
CA ALA A 177 -11.94 13.93 -17.18
C ALA A 177 -12.89 13.08 -16.32
N ASP A 178 -12.37 12.16 -15.49
CA ASP A 178 -13.19 11.38 -14.55
C ASP A 178 -13.73 12.22 -13.37
N ALA A 179 -13.17 13.41 -13.10
CA ALA A 179 -13.68 14.30 -12.06
C ALA A 179 -13.43 15.78 -12.39
N PRO A 180 -14.20 16.37 -13.33
CA PRO A 180 -13.95 17.72 -13.84
C PRO A 180 -14.09 18.85 -12.80
N ARG A 181 -14.67 18.54 -11.63
CA ARG A 181 -14.83 19.50 -10.51
C ARG A 181 -13.71 19.41 -9.46
N VAL A 182 -12.76 18.50 -9.63
CA VAL A 182 -11.63 18.32 -8.71
C VAL A 182 -10.49 19.22 -9.16
N LYS A 183 -9.95 20.01 -8.23
CA LYS A 183 -8.72 20.75 -8.45
C LYS A 183 -7.52 19.85 -8.17
N PHE A 184 -6.76 19.52 -9.21
CA PHE A 184 -5.52 18.79 -9.07
C PHE A 184 -4.39 19.73 -8.60
N ILE A 185 -3.71 19.33 -7.53
CA ILE A 185 -2.57 20.03 -6.95
C ILE A 185 -1.34 19.15 -7.16
N ASN A 186 -0.38 19.65 -7.93
CA ASN A 186 0.88 18.95 -8.10
C ASN A 186 1.69 19.08 -6.82
N ARG A 187 2.02 17.95 -6.19
CA ARG A 187 2.91 17.93 -5.04
C ARG A 187 4.33 18.31 -5.50
N ASP A 188 5.01 19.10 -4.71
CA ASP A 188 6.42 19.42 -4.91
C ASP A 188 7.29 18.16 -5.05
N LYS A 189 8.36 18.31 -5.83
CA LYS A 189 9.36 17.27 -6.01
C LYS A 189 10.11 17.06 -4.69
N ILE A 190 10.21 15.81 -4.25
CA ILE A 190 11.05 15.42 -3.12
C ILE A 190 12.40 14.98 -3.68
N SER A 191 13.45 15.78 -3.51
CA SER A 191 14.80 15.48 -4.00
C SER A 191 15.47 14.34 -3.23
N ASP A 192 15.26 14.28 -1.92
CA ASP A 192 15.97 13.40 -0.99
C ASP A 192 15.00 12.53 -0.18
N SER A 193 14.11 11.80 -0.84
CA SER A 193 13.09 11.00 -0.13
C SER A 193 13.68 9.90 0.77
N GLY A 194 14.92 9.47 0.51
CA GLY A 194 15.66 8.53 1.35
C GLY A 194 16.23 9.14 2.63
N LYS A 195 16.21 10.48 2.74
CA LYS A 195 16.62 11.29 3.89
C LYS A 195 15.43 11.89 4.64
N ALA A 196 14.27 11.24 4.55
CA ALA A 196 13.13 11.67 5.35
C ALA A 196 13.37 11.20 6.79
N TYR A 197 13.37 12.13 7.74
CA TYR A 197 13.52 11.88 9.18
C TYR A 197 14.86 11.24 9.60
N ASP A 198 15.89 11.30 8.74
CA ASP A 198 17.27 11.05 9.13
C ASP A 198 17.87 12.35 9.67
N GLU A 199 17.39 12.83 10.82
CA GLU A 199 18.04 13.96 11.49
C GLU A 199 19.54 13.64 11.66
N LEU A 200 20.32 14.29 10.80
CA LEU A 200 21.76 14.41 10.75
C LEU A 200 22.05 15.89 10.97
#